data_AF-A0A0F9U4H0-F1
#
_entry.id   AF-A0A0F9U4H0-F1
#
_cell.length_a   1.000
_cell.length_b   1.000
_cell.length_c   1.000
_cell.angle_alpha   90.00
_cell.angle_beta   90.00
_cell.angle_gamma   90.00
#
_symmetry.space_group_name_H-M   'P 1'
#
loop_
_entity.id
_entity.type
_entity.pdbx_description
1 polymer ?
#
loop_
_entity_poly.entity_id
_entity_poly.type
_entity_poly.pdbx_seq_one_letter_code
_entity_poly.pdbx_strand_id
1 'polypeptide(L)'
;MKAVWLFLLMVCTSAGVLAQDAGDSALAESEALVNDAQASQQRIDQLDDTTREALLRYRQAIVQREQMLAYTQQLDEMVGAQREELESLQTQLASLEETQREVLPMLQRMLDSLEQFVRLDLPFQSEERAERLAQLRALMARADVSVAEKYRRVLEAYQIESEYGRTLEAWRGTLEADDDTRVVNFLRLGRVMLFYQSLDGQEQGYWNADQGQWSELSDEYRRSLEQGLSIARQQQTPVMVKLPLPAVTERGDSQ
;
A
#
# COMPACT_ATOMS: atom_id res chain seq x y z
N MET A 1 148.16 -13.81 25.86
CA MET A 1 147.78 -14.90 24.92
C MET A 1 146.26 -14.84 24.77
N LYS A 2 145.59 -14.63 23.64
CA LYS A 2 145.85 -14.59 22.19
C LYS A 2 144.72 -13.73 21.55
N ALA A 3 145.07 -12.77 20.68
CA ALA A 3 144.65 -12.64 19.27
C ALA A 3 143.12 -12.47 19.03
N VAL A 4 142.55 -11.28 18.72
CA VAL A 4 142.68 -10.35 17.55
C VAL A 4 141.94 -10.84 16.28
N TRP A 5 140.92 -10.08 15.83
CA TRP A 5 140.58 -9.58 14.46
C TRP A 5 139.05 -9.33 14.31
N LEU A 6 138.54 -8.09 14.13
CA LEU A 6 138.42 -7.27 12.88
C LEU A 6 137.53 -7.98 11.82
N PHE A 7 136.45 -7.47 11.22
CA PHE A 7 135.91 -6.16 10.78
C PHE A 7 134.37 -6.38 10.61
N LEU A 8 133.44 -5.41 10.61
CA LEU A 8 133.08 -4.60 9.42
C LEU A 8 131.89 -3.66 9.74
N LEU A 9 132.03 -2.37 9.39
CA LEU A 9 131.07 -1.36 8.88
C LEU A 9 129.60 -1.34 9.39
N MET A 10 128.85 -0.24 9.47
CA MET A 10 129.01 1.21 9.28
C MET A 10 127.58 1.76 9.40
N VAL A 11 127.39 2.73 10.30
CA VAL A 11 126.41 3.85 10.26
C VAL A 11 125.05 3.62 9.55
N CYS A 12 123.97 3.65 10.32
CA CYS A 12 122.74 4.31 9.87
C CYS A 12 122.07 5.07 11.03
N THR A 13 121.94 6.36 10.79
CA THR A 13 121.45 7.47 11.59
C THR A 13 119.92 7.51 11.70
N SER A 14 119.45 7.77 12.93
CA SER A 14 118.29 8.60 13.32
C SER A 14 117.32 9.09 12.22
N ALA A 15 116.17 8.41 12.10
CA ALA A 15 114.93 8.94 11.52
C ALA A 15 113.72 8.28 12.24
N GLY A 16 113.44 8.72 13.47
CA GLY A 16 112.42 8.06 14.31
C GLY A 16 111.33 8.97 14.89
N VAL A 17 111.29 10.27 14.56
CA VAL A 17 110.45 11.22 15.33
C VAL A 17 109.48 12.08 14.48
N LEU A 18 109.49 12.02 13.14
CA LEU A 18 108.56 12.81 12.29
C LEU A 18 107.48 11.97 11.56
N ALA A 19 107.42 10.66 11.79
CA ALA A 19 106.50 9.76 11.08
C ALA A 19 105.19 9.44 11.83
N GLN A 20 105.07 9.79 13.12
CA GLN A 20 103.83 9.56 13.89
C GLN A 20 102.72 10.57 13.55
N ASP A 21 103.06 11.85 13.39
CA ASP A 21 102.08 12.95 13.22
C ASP A 21 101.32 12.90 11.87
N ALA A 22 102.01 12.54 10.78
CA ALA A 22 101.39 12.39 9.46
C ALA A 22 100.54 11.10 9.33
N GLY A 23 100.89 10.05 10.08
CA GLY A 23 100.10 8.82 10.14
C GLY A 23 98.80 9.02 10.92
N ASP A 24 98.86 9.73 12.05
CA ASP A 24 97.69 10.05 12.87
C ASP A 24 96.73 11.00 12.14
N SER A 25 97.24 11.98 11.38
CA SER A 25 96.41 12.87 10.55
C SER A 25 95.70 12.13 9.40
N ALA A 26 96.36 11.18 8.73
CA ALA A 26 95.75 10.40 7.65
C ALA A 26 94.71 9.40 8.17
N LEU A 27 94.91 8.85 9.37
CA LEU A 27 93.93 8.02 10.06
C LEU A 27 92.70 8.83 10.47
N ALA A 28 92.88 10.02 11.03
CA ALA A 28 91.78 10.91 11.38
C ALA A 28 90.95 11.36 10.17
N GLU A 29 91.60 11.64 9.03
CA GLU A 29 90.91 11.97 7.78
C GLU A 29 90.14 10.76 7.22
N SER A 30 90.72 9.55 7.27
CA SER A 30 90.02 8.32 6.87
C SER A 30 88.82 8.02 7.78
N GLU A 31 88.94 8.21 9.09
CA GLU A 31 87.82 8.06 10.03
C GLU A 31 86.72 9.08 9.75
N ALA A 32 87.07 10.33 9.46
CA ALA A 32 86.11 11.37 9.08
C ALA A 32 85.36 11.00 7.79
N LEU A 33 86.06 10.49 6.77
CA LEU A 33 85.46 10.02 5.52
C LEU A 33 84.54 8.81 5.72
N VAL A 34 84.92 7.86 6.57
CA VAL A 34 84.07 6.71 6.91
C VAL A 34 82.81 7.16 7.64
N ASN A 35 82.92 8.09 8.58
CA ASN A 35 81.79 8.65 9.32
C ASN A 35 80.85 9.44 8.41
N ASP A 36 81.38 10.25 7.48
CA ASP A 36 80.57 11.00 6.51
C ASP A 36 79.89 10.07 5.47
N ALA A 37 80.59 9.03 5.03
CA ALA A 37 80.02 7.99 4.17
C ALA A 37 78.89 7.23 4.89
N GLN A 38 79.06 6.90 6.17
CA GLN A 38 78.04 6.26 6.98
C GLN A 38 76.82 7.18 7.18
N ALA A 39 77.03 8.46 7.48
CA ALA A 39 75.94 9.44 7.61
C ALA A 39 75.21 9.68 6.27
N SER A 40 75.93 9.66 5.16
CA SER A 40 75.35 9.75 3.82
C SER A 40 74.55 8.50 3.46
N GLN A 41 75.04 7.31 3.79
CA GLN A 41 74.30 6.06 3.60
C GLN A 41 73.02 6.04 4.44
N GLN A 42 73.08 6.45 5.72
CA GLN A 42 71.88 6.56 6.56
C GLN A 42 70.84 7.53 6.00
N ARG A 43 71.26 8.66 5.43
CA ARG A 43 70.35 9.59 4.75
C ARG A 43 69.73 8.97 3.49
N ILE A 44 70.51 8.22 2.71
CA ILE A 44 70.02 7.50 1.53
C ILE A 44 68.98 6.45 1.95
N ASP A 45 69.27 5.66 2.98
CA ASP A 45 68.36 4.63 3.48
C ASP A 45 67.04 5.25 3.95
N GLN A 46 67.08 6.35 4.70
CA GLN A 46 65.88 7.10 5.11
C GLN A 46 65.08 7.66 3.92
N LEU A 47 65.77 8.20 2.91
CA LEU A 47 65.12 8.70 1.70
C LEU A 47 64.49 7.56 0.88
N ASP A 48 65.14 6.40 0.80
CA ASP A 48 64.59 5.22 0.14
C ASP A 48 63.34 4.70 0.87
N ASP A 49 63.42 4.56 2.20
CA ASP A 49 62.29 4.13 3.04
C ASP A 49 61.08 5.07 2.91
N THR A 50 61.31 6.39 3.00
CA THR A 50 60.24 7.39 2.84
C THR A 50 59.66 7.41 1.42
N THR A 51 60.49 7.20 0.40
CA THR A 51 60.04 7.09 -1.00
C THR A 51 59.16 5.84 -1.21
N ARG A 52 59.57 4.70 -0.64
CA ARG A 52 58.78 3.46 -0.69
C ARG A 52 57.44 3.63 0.02
N GLU A 53 57.44 4.25 1.20
CA GLU A 53 56.21 4.50 1.94
C GLU A 53 55.27 5.45 1.20
N ALA A 54 55.79 6.54 0.62
CA ALA A 54 55.03 7.47 -0.20
C ALA A 54 54.43 6.78 -1.44
N LEU A 55 55.17 5.90 -2.09
CA LEU A 55 54.69 5.11 -3.23
C LEU A 55 53.56 4.15 -2.83
N LEU A 56 53.67 3.50 -1.67
CA LEU A 56 52.61 2.64 -1.13
C LEU A 56 51.35 3.44 -0.82
N ARG A 57 51.48 4.59 -0.15
CA ARG A 57 50.37 5.51 0.13
C ARG A 57 49.70 6.00 -1.16
N TYR A 58 50.49 6.35 -2.17
CA TYR A 58 49.98 6.75 -3.48
C TYR A 58 49.18 5.62 -4.14
N ARG A 59 49.70 4.39 -4.16
CA ARG A 59 48.98 3.21 -4.71
C ARG A 59 47.67 2.94 -3.97
N GLN A 60 47.66 3.02 -2.64
CA GLN A 60 46.44 2.89 -1.84
C GLN A 60 45.42 3.98 -2.17
N ALA A 61 45.86 5.23 -2.31
CA ALA A 61 45.00 6.35 -2.68
C ALA A 61 44.37 6.18 -4.07
N ILE A 62 45.10 5.61 -5.05
CA ILE A 62 44.54 5.28 -6.37
C ILE A 62 43.42 4.24 -6.25
N VAL A 63 43.64 3.15 -5.51
CA VAL A 63 42.62 2.11 -5.30
C VAL A 63 41.39 2.68 -4.60
N GLN A 64 41.59 3.50 -3.56
CA GLN A 64 40.48 4.17 -2.87
C GLN A 64 39.71 5.09 -3.81
N ARG A 65 40.41 5.85 -4.68
CA ARG A 65 39.76 6.70 -5.68
C ARG A 65 38.89 5.89 -6.63
N GLU A 66 39.39 4.76 -7.14
CA GLU A 66 38.64 3.88 -8.05
C GLU A 66 37.37 3.32 -7.38
N GLN A 67 37.48 2.88 -6.12
CA GLN A 67 36.32 2.43 -5.34
C GLN A 67 35.28 3.54 -5.15
N MET A 68 35.72 4.75 -4.83
CA MET A 68 34.82 5.89 -4.66
C MET A 68 34.15 6.31 -5.96
N LEU A 69 34.85 6.25 -7.10
CA LEU A 69 34.27 6.52 -8.41
C LEU A 69 33.21 5.49 -8.78
N ALA A 70 33.49 4.20 -8.59
CA ALA A 70 32.52 3.13 -8.82
C ALA A 70 31.27 3.28 -7.92
N TYR A 71 31.48 3.62 -6.64
CA TYR A 71 30.38 3.87 -5.72
C TYR A 71 29.54 5.09 -6.11
N THR A 72 30.19 6.18 -6.54
CA THR A 72 29.49 7.39 -7.01
C THR A 72 28.65 7.09 -8.24
N GLN A 73 29.19 6.33 -9.20
CA GLN A 73 28.42 5.90 -10.38
C GLN A 73 27.17 5.10 -9.99
N GLN A 74 27.30 4.16 -9.04
CA GLN A 74 26.15 3.40 -8.56
C GLN A 74 25.09 4.29 -7.89
N LEU A 75 25.52 5.30 -7.13
CA LEU A 75 24.61 6.27 -6.52
C LEU A 75 23.90 7.12 -7.58
N ASP A 76 24.60 7.55 -8.63
CA ASP A 76 24.01 8.32 -9.73
C ASP A 76 22.95 7.49 -10.48
N GLU A 77 23.22 6.21 -10.74
CA GLU A 77 22.25 5.28 -11.34
C GLU A 77 21.02 5.09 -10.43
N MET A 78 21.22 4.92 -9.12
CA MET A 78 20.13 4.80 -8.15
C MET A 78 19.28 6.08 -8.07
N VAL A 79 19.91 7.25 -8.07
CA VAL A 79 19.20 8.54 -8.08
C VAL A 79 18.44 8.73 -9.38
N GLY A 80 18.99 8.30 -10.53
CA GLY A 80 18.30 8.27 -11.80
C GLY A 80 17.02 7.45 -11.73
N ALA A 81 17.12 6.19 -11.29
CA ALA A 81 15.97 5.30 -11.13
C ALA A 81 14.91 5.86 -10.17
N GLN A 82 15.33 6.44 -9.04
CA GLN A 82 14.40 7.05 -8.08
C GLN A 82 13.66 8.28 -8.65
N ARG A 83 14.31 9.06 -9.53
CA ARG A 83 13.65 10.19 -10.21
C ARG A 83 12.59 9.71 -11.20
N GLU A 84 12.88 8.67 -11.96
CA GLU A 84 11.92 8.04 -12.87
C GLU A 84 10.73 7.45 -12.10
N GLU A 85 10.98 6.81 -10.95
CA GLU A 85 9.93 6.29 -10.07
C GLU A 85 9.04 7.43 -9.52
N LEU A 86 9.64 8.54 -9.09
CA LEU A 86 8.90 9.71 -8.61
C LEU A 86 8.00 10.32 -9.71
N GLU A 87 8.49 10.44 -10.95
CA GLU A 87 7.70 10.96 -12.07
C GLU A 87 6.54 10.03 -12.41
N SER A 88 6.77 8.72 -12.39
CA SER A 88 5.73 7.70 -12.57
C SER A 88 4.65 7.81 -11.48
N LEU A 89 5.05 7.93 -10.21
CA LEU A 89 4.12 8.09 -9.09
C LEU A 89 3.33 9.40 -9.17
N GLN A 90 3.95 10.50 -9.57
CA GLN A 90 3.26 11.78 -9.79
C GLN A 90 2.21 11.68 -10.89
N THR A 91 2.53 10.98 -11.99
CA THR A 91 1.58 10.72 -13.08
C THR A 91 0.40 9.87 -12.61
N GLN A 92 0.67 8.82 -11.83
CA GLN A 92 -0.37 7.97 -11.24
C GLN A 92 -1.27 8.74 -10.27
N LEU A 93 -0.69 9.63 -9.44
CA LEU A 93 -1.46 10.51 -8.55
C LEU A 93 -2.38 11.46 -9.32
N ALA A 94 -1.88 12.08 -10.39
CA ALA A 94 -2.70 12.97 -11.22
C ALA A 94 -3.88 12.22 -11.87
N SER A 95 -3.65 11.01 -12.38
CA SER A 95 -4.71 10.16 -12.94
C SER A 95 -5.74 9.73 -11.90
N LEU A 96 -5.30 9.45 -10.66
CA LEU A 96 -6.21 9.16 -9.55
C LEU A 96 -7.07 10.38 -9.21
N GLU A 97 -6.50 11.58 -9.13
CA GLU A 97 -7.28 12.80 -8.86
C GLU A 97 -8.35 13.05 -9.92
N GLU A 98 -8.02 12.87 -11.19
CA GLU A 98 -8.97 12.97 -12.30
C GLU A 98 -10.10 11.94 -12.16
N THR A 99 -9.74 10.67 -11.96
CA THR A 99 -10.71 9.59 -11.77
C THR A 99 -11.62 9.84 -10.57
N GLN A 100 -11.08 10.30 -9.44
CA GLN A 100 -11.87 10.63 -8.25
C GLN A 100 -12.87 11.76 -8.50
N ARG A 101 -12.46 12.77 -9.29
CA ARG A 101 -13.31 13.92 -9.64
C ARG A 101 -14.51 13.52 -10.49
N GLU A 102 -14.39 12.48 -11.30
CA GLU A 102 -15.50 11.99 -12.13
C GLU A 102 -16.36 10.92 -11.44
N VAL A 103 -15.71 10.00 -10.70
CA VAL A 103 -16.39 8.86 -10.08
C VAL A 103 -17.26 9.27 -8.90
N LEU A 104 -16.83 10.23 -8.07
CA LEU A 104 -17.62 10.66 -6.91
C LEU A 104 -18.99 11.25 -7.30
N PRO A 105 -19.09 12.18 -8.27
CA PRO A 105 -20.38 12.64 -8.79
C PRO A 105 -21.23 11.52 -9.42
N MET A 106 -20.60 10.53 -10.05
CA MET A 106 -21.33 9.36 -10.56
C MET A 106 -21.94 8.55 -9.41
N LEU A 107 -21.18 8.27 -8.36
CA LEU A 107 -21.68 7.56 -7.18
C LEU A 107 -22.83 8.31 -6.53
N GLN A 108 -22.73 9.63 -6.38
CA GLN A 108 -23.84 10.45 -5.87
C GLN A 108 -25.11 10.30 -6.71
N ARG A 109 -25.00 10.38 -8.04
CA ARG A 109 -26.13 10.16 -8.95
C ARG A 109 -26.71 8.74 -8.83
N MET A 110 -25.87 7.74 -8.59
CA MET A 110 -26.34 6.37 -8.30
C MET A 110 -27.12 6.32 -6.98
N LEU A 111 -26.64 6.94 -5.90
CA LEU A 111 -27.40 7.02 -4.64
C LEU A 111 -28.74 7.73 -4.82
N ASP A 112 -28.78 8.84 -5.56
CA ASP A 112 -30.03 9.58 -5.80
C ASP A 112 -31.02 8.76 -6.64
N SER A 113 -30.51 8.02 -7.63
CA SER A 113 -31.31 7.08 -8.42
C SER A 113 -31.86 5.94 -7.55
N LEU A 114 -31.04 5.43 -6.62
CA LEU A 114 -31.44 4.39 -5.68
C LEU A 114 -32.50 4.89 -4.70
N GLU A 115 -32.36 6.11 -4.17
CA GLU A 115 -33.37 6.74 -3.31
C GLU A 115 -34.69 6.95 -4.05
N GLN A 116 -34.63 7.47 -5.29
CA GLN A 116 -35.83 7.62 -6.11
C GLN A 116 -36.49 6.27 -6.38
N PHE A 117 -35.71 5.24 -6.66
CA PHE A 117 -36.21 3.88 -6.86
C PHE A 117 -36.90 3.35 -5.60
N VAL A 118 -36.28 3.48 -4.43
CA VAL A 118 -36.87 3.08 -3.13
C VAL A 118 -38.17 3.82 -2.86
N ARG A 119 -38.24 5.12 -3.17
CA ARG A 119 -39.45 5.95 -2.96
C ARG A 119 -40.62 5.55 -3.87
N LEU A 120 -40.35 5.08 -5.09
CA LEU A 120 -41.38 4.70 -6.07
C LEU A 120 -41.81 3.23 -5.96
N ASP A 121 -41.17 2.48 -5.07
CA ASP A 121 -41.34 1.05 -4.89
C ASP A 121 -42.38 0.74 -3.79
N LEU A 122 -42.67 -0.54 -3.59
CA LEU A 122 -43.55 -1.00 -2.52
C LEU A 122 -43.04 -0.57 -1.13
N PRO A 123 -43.91 -0.17 -0.18
CA PRO A 123 -43.52 0.34 1.13
C PRO A 123 -43.16 -0.79 2.10
N PHE A 124 -42.06 -1.49 1.85
CA PHE A 124 -41.51 -2.51 2.75
C PHE A 124 -40.17 -2.07 3.33
N GLN A 125 -39.93 -2.47 4.59
CA GLN A 125 -38.67 -2.22 5.32
C GLN A 125 -38.18 -0.78 5.14
N SER A 126 -39.10 0.19 5.15
CA SER A 126 -38.85 1.58 4.78
C SER A 126 -37.79 2.23 5.66
N GLU A 127 -37.83 1.95 6.96
CA GLU A 127 -36.85 2.44 7.93
C GLU A 127 -35.44 1.90 7.67
N GLU A 128 -35.28 0.57 7.52
CA GLU A 128 -33.98 -0.06 7.25
C GLU A 128 -33.37 0.44 5.93
N ARG A 129 -34.20 0.57 4.88
CA ARG A 129 -33.75 1.06 3.57
C ARG A 129 -33.36 2.55 3.63
N ALA A 130 -34.13 3.37 4.35
CA ALA A 130 -33.80 4.78 4.58
C ALA A 130 -32.50 4.93 5.39
N GLU A 131 -32.31 4.13 6.43
CA GLU A 131 -31.10 4.12 7.23
C GLU A 131 -29.88 3.75 6.38
N ARG A 132 -29.98 2.69 5.56
CA ARG A 132 -28.92 2.29 4.62
C ARG A 132 -28.55 3.43 3.66
N LEU A 133 -29.53 4.10 3.07
CA LEU A 133 -29.29 5.26 2.20
C LEU A 133 -28.60 6.41 2.94
N ALA A 134 -29.02 6.71 4.17
CA ALA A 134 -28.42 7.74 5.01
C ALA A 134 -26.95 7.40 5.35
N GLN A 135 -26.67 6.15 5.72
CA GLN A 135 -25.32 5.68 6.00
C GLN A 135 -24.41 5.76 4.75
N LEU A 136 -24.92 5.39 3.58
CA LEU A 136 -24.19 5.52 2.31
C LEU A 136 -23.90 6.98 1.96
N ARG A 137 -24.85 7.90 2.19
CA ARG A 137 -24.62 9.35 2.00
C ARG A 137 -23.54 9.87 2.94
N ALA A 138 -23.57 9.48 4.21
CA ALA A 138 -22.52 9.82 5.16
C ALA A 138 -21.15 9.27 4.73
N LEU A 139 -21.11 8.05 4.19
CA LEU A 139 -19.89 7.43 3.66
C LEU A 139 -19.29 8.25 2.50
N MET A 140 -20.11 8.87 1.64
CA MET A 140 -19.61 9.68 0.53
C MET A 140 -18.79 10.89 1.00
N ALA A 141 -19.17 11.49 2.14
CA ALA A 141 -18.49 12.67 2.70
C ALA A 141 -17.17 12.34 3.44
N ARG A 142 -16.90 11.06 3.72
CA ARG A 142 -15.70 10.64 4.44
C ARG A 142 -14.46 10.68 3.56
N ALA A 143 -13.43 11.42 3.98
CA ALA A 143 -12.14 11.52 3.27
C ALA A 143 -11.21 10.33 3.56
N ASP A 144 -11.39 9.65 4.69
CA ASP A 144 -10.59 8.51 5.14
C ASP A 144 -10.98 7.19 4.45
N VAL A 145 -12.04 7.19 3.64
CA VAL A 145 -12.52 6.02 2.91
C VAL A 145 -12.17 6.14 1.43
N SER A 146 -11.51 5.11 0.89
CA SER A 146 -11.14 5.05 -0.52
C SER A 146 -12.36 5.07 -1.45
N VAL A 147 -12.19 5.60 -2.65
CA VAL A 147 -13.26 5.61 -3.66
C VAL A 147 -13.69 4.20 -4.05
N ALA A 148 -12.76 3.23 -4.05
CA ALA A 148 -13.07 1.83 -4.30
C ALA A 148 -14.04 1.24 -3.25
N GLU A 149 -13.84 1.55 -1.97
CA GLU A 149 -14.74 1.10 -0.90
C GLU A 149 -16.11 1.79 -1.00
N LYS A 150 -16.14 3.09 -1.29
CA LYS A 150 -17.39 3.83 -1.58
C LYS A 150 -18.18 3.17 -2.71
N TYR A 151 -17.52 2.87 -3.83
CA TYR A 151 -18.11 2.17 -4.97
C TYR A 151 -18.66 0.79 -4.59
N ARG A 152 -17.86 -0.02 -3.89
CA ARG A 152 -18.25 -1.36 -3.44
C ARG A 152 -19.52 -1.31 -2.59
N ARG A 153 -19.61 -0.38 -1.64
CA ARG A 153 -20.78 -0.21 -0.75
C ARG A 153 -22.04 0.21 -1.50
N VAL A 154 -21.90 1.09 -2.50
CA VAL A 154 -23.03 1.47 -3.35
C VAL A 154 -23.52 0.27 -4.16
N LEU A 155 -22.62 -0.48 -4.80
CA LEU A 155 -23.00 -1.70 -5.52
C LEU A 155 -23.64 -2.75 -4.62
N GLU A 156 -23.13 -2.94 -3.41
CA GLU A 156 -23.71 -3.85 -2.41
C GLU A 156 -25.18 -3.48 -2.13
N ALA A 157 -25.48 -2.19 -1.98
CA ALA A 157 -26.87 -1.73 -1.81
C ALA A 157 -27.72 -2.00 -3.05
N TYR A 158 -27.22 -1.79 -4.26
CA TYR A 158 -27.93 -2.18 -5.49
C TYR A 158 -28.17 -3.69 -5.58
N GLN A 159 -27.23 -4.51 -5.14
CA GLN A 159 -27.38 -5.97 -5.12
C GLN A 159 -28.46 -6.39 -4.14
N ILE A 160 -28.47 -5.83 -2.92
CA ILE A 160 -29.52 -6.04 -1.93
C ILE A 160 -30.89 -5.63 -2.49
N GLU A 161 -30.97 -4.46 -3.10
CA GLU A 161 -32.21 -3.98 -3.71
C GLU A 161 -32.66 -4.88 -4.88
N SER A 162 -31.72 -5.42 -5.68
CA SER A 162 -32.04 -6.38 -6.73
C SER A 162 -32.51 -7.73 -6.18
N GLU A 163 -31.94 -8.19 -5.05
CA GLU A 163 -32.35 -9.42 -4.35
C GLU A 163 -33.79 -9.33 -3.88
N TYR A 164 -34.22 -8.15 -3.41
CA TYR A 164 -35.62 -7.93 -3.07
C TYR A 164 -36.58 -8.22 -4.25
N GLY A 165 -36.14 -8.12 -5.51
CA GLY A 165 -36.98 -8.46 -6.65
C GLY A 165 -37.31 -9.96 -6.79
N ARG A 166 -36.47 -10.85 -6.23
CA ARG A 166 -36.52 -12.30 -6.49
C ARG A 166 -36.85 -13.15 -5.26
N THR A 167 -36.87 -12.56 -4.06
CA THR A 167 -37.13 -13.27 -2.81
C THR A 167 -38.61 -13.27 -2.42
N LEU A 168 -39.02 -14.30 -1.69
CA LEU A 168 -40.26 -14.34 -0.92
C LEU A 168 -39.93 -14.16 0.56
N GLU A 169 -40.53 -13.18 1.22
CA GLU A 169 -40.18 -12.84 2.60
C GLU A 169 -41.42 -12.56 3.43
N ALA A 170 -41.40 -12.96 4.70
CA ALA A 170 -42.46 -12.69 5.65
C ALA A 170 -41.90 -12.19 6.97
N TRP A 171 -42.48 -11.10 7.46
CA TRP A 171 -42.12 -10.52 8.75
C TRP A 171 -43.39 -10.07 9.48
N ARG A 172 -43.22 -9.70 10.75
CA ARG A 172 -44.27 -9.06 11.53
C ARG A 172 -43.93 -7.59 11.64
N GLY A 173 -44.90 -6.73 11.38
CA GLY A 173 -44.72 -5.29 11.43
C GLY A 173 -46.00 -4.58 11.78
N THR A 174 -45.88 -3.28 11.96
CA THR A 174 -47.01 -2.39 12.22
C THR A 174 -47.62 -1.96 10.89
N LEU A 175 -48.93 -2.10 10.77
CA LEU A 175 -49.75 -1.55 9.70
C LEU A 175 -50.44 -0.30 10.24
N GLU A 176 -50.14 0.83 9.62
CA GLU A 176 -50.84 2.09 9.84
C GLU A 176 -51.87 2.23 8.72
N ALA A 177 -53.15 2.08 9.04
CA ALA A 177 -54.26 2.24 8.10
C ALA A 177 -55.47 2.84 8.82
N ASP A 178 -56.07 3.88 8.24
CA ASP A 178 -57.32 4.50 8.69
C ASP A 178 -57.39 4.79 10.21
N ASP A 179 -56.42 5.54 10.74
CA ASP A 179 -56.29 5.95 12.15
C ASP A 179 -56.13 4.82 13.19
N ASP A 180 -55.98 3.55 12.75
CA ASP A 180 -55.65 2.43 13.62
C ASP A 180 -54.25 1.89 13.34
N THR A 181 -53.53 1.56 14.42
CA THR A 181 -52.17 1.05 14.41
C THR A 181 -52.20 -0.36 14.95
N ARG A 182 -51.92 -1.34 14.08
CA ARG A 182 -52.03 -2.75 14.45
C ARG A 182 -50.87 -3.57 13.94
N VAL A 183 -50.55 -4.61 14.68
CA VAL A 183 -49.47 -5.54 14.31
C VAL A 183 -50.04 -6.61 13.38
N VAL A 184 -49.42 -6.78 12.22
CA VAL A 184 -49.83 -7.73 11.17
C VAL A 184 -48.65 -8.57 10.70
N ASN A 185 -48.94 -9.67 10.01
CA ASN A 185 -47.95 -10.44 9.27
C ASN A 185 -47.90 -9.92 7.83
N PHE A 186 -46.74 -9.43 7.39
CA PHE A 186 -46.53 -9.05 6.00
C PHE A 186 -45.97 -10.23 5.20
N LEU A 187 -46.38 -10.32 3.94
CA LEU A 187 -45.80 -11.22 2.94
C LEU A 187 -45.41 -10.41 1.72
N ARG A 188 -44.14 -10.44 1.36
CA ARG A 188 -43.59 -9.78 0.18
C ARG A 188 -43.22 -10.82 -0.87
N LEU A 189 -43.84 -10.71 -2.03
CA LEU A 189 -43.52 -11.51 -3.21
C LEU A 189 -42.70 -10.66 -4.17
N GLY A 190 -41.38 -10.74 -4.01
CA GLY A 190 -40.44 -9.93 -4.77
C GLY A 190 -40.73 -8.43 -4.64
N ARG A 191 -40.82 -7.76 -5.78
CA ARG A 191 -41.26 -6.36 -5.93
C ARG A 191 -42.62 -6.24 -6.62
N VAL A 192 -43.32 -7.35 -6.79
CA VAL A 192 -44.58 -7.39 -7.56
C VAL A 192 -45.76 -7.16 -6.63
N MET A 193 -45.75 -7.81 -5.47
CA MET A 193 -46.85 -7.73 -4.51
C MET A 193 -46.34 -7.66 -3.08
N LEU A 194 -47.08 -6.88 -2.28
CA LEU A 194 -46.95 -6.81 -0.84
C LEU A 194 -48.32 -7.05 -0.23
N PHE A 195 -48.42 -8.03 0.66
CA PHE A 195 -49.65 -8.42 1.34
C PHE A 195 -49.50 -8.25 2.85
N TYR A 196 -50.62 -8.14 3.54
CA TYR A 196 -50.69 -8.33 4.98
C TYR A 196 -51.82 -9.29 5.37
N GLN A 197 -51.67 -9.88 6.55
CA GLN A 197 -52.71 -10.63 7.24
C GLN A 197 -52.69 -10.28 8.73
N SER A 198 -53.86 -10.02 9.32
CA SER A 198 -54.01 -9.84 10.75
C SER A 198 -53.53 -11.08 11.53
N LEU A 199 -53.18 -10.92 12.81
CA LEU A 199 -52.65 -12.03 13.62
C LEU A 199 -53.68 -13.15 13.87
N ASP A 200 -54.97 -12.82 13.84
CA ASP A 200 -56.09 -13.76 13.94
C ASP A 200 -56.53 -14.34 12.59
N GLY A 201 -55.89 -13.90 11.49
CA GLY A 201 -56.15 -14.35 10.14
C GLY A 201 -57.48 -13.89 9.53
N GLN A 202 -58.27 -13.07 10.25
CA GLN A 202 -59.61 -12.65 9.79
C GLN A 202 -59.55 -11.58 8.70
N GLU A 203 -58.53 -10.73 8.71
CA GLU A 203 -58.39 -9.64 7.75
C GLU A 203 -57.12 -9.81 6.93
N GLN A 204 -57.24 -9.58 5.63
CA GLN A 204 -56.10 -9.59 4.71
C GLN A 204 -56.21 -8.43 3.74
N GLY A 205 -55.07 -7.97 3.24
CA GLY A 205 -55.03 -6.93 2.23
C GLY A 205 -53.75 -6.99 1.41
N TYR A 206 -53.72 -6.19 0.36
CA TYR A 206 -52.56 -6.02 -0.49
C TYR A 206 -52.30 -4.55 -0.77
N TRP A 207 -51.05 -4.21 -1.04
CA TRP A 207 -50.68 -2.85 -1.42
C TRP A 207 -51.06 -2.61 -2.87
N ASN A 208 -51.96 -1.66 -3.11
CA ASN A 208 -52.30 -1.22 -4.45
C ASN A 208 -51.33 -0.09 -4.86
N ALA A 209 -50.35 -0.42 -5.71
CA ALA A 209 -49.33 0.53 -6.15
C ALA A 209 -49.91 1.69 -6.99
N ASP A 210 -51.01 1.48 -7.72
CA ASP A 210 -51.64 2.51 -8.54
C ASP A 210 -52.37 3.56 -7.69
N GLN A 211 -52.94 3.13 -6.57
CA GLN A 211 -53.66 4.00 -5.63
C GLN A 211 -52.80 4.47 -4.45
N GLY A 212 -51.62 3.86 -4.25
CA GLY A 212 -50.73 4.15 -3.13
C GLY A 212 -51.37 3.88 -1.76
N GLN A 213 -52.26 2.87 -1.68
CA GLN A 213 -52.99 2.54 -0.46
C GLN A 213 -53.21 1.03 -0.33
N TRP A 214 -53.52 0.60 0.89
CA TRP A 214 -53.93 -0.78 1.15
C TRP A 214 -55.35 -1.02 0.62
N SER A 215 -55.54 -2.17 -0.02
CA SER A 215 -56.83 -2.65 -0.50
C SER A 215 -57.15 -4.00 0.14
N GLU A 216 -58.42 -4.22 0.47
CA GLU A 216 -58.88 -5.48 1.06
C GLU A 216 -58.69 -6.65 0.09
N LEU A 217 -58.28 -7.79 0.63
CA LEU A 217 -58.10 -9.03 -0.10
C LEU A 217 -59.23 -10.00 0.26
N SER A 218 -59.91 -10.54 -0.75
CA SER A 218 -60.99 -11.51 -0.57
C SER A 218 -60.57 -12.72 0.27
N ASP A 219 -61.48 -13.15 1.15
CA ASP A 219 -61.36 -14.32 2.02
C ASP A 219 -61.02 -15.62 1.30
N GLU A 220 -61.30 -15.72 0.00
CA GLU A 220 -60.90 -16.88 -0.83
C GLU A 220 -59.38 -17.12 -0.77
N TYR A 221 -58.58 -16.05 -0.65
CA TYR A 221 -57.12 -16.12 -0.63
C TYR A 221 -56.53 -16.34 0.76
N ARG A 222 -57.33 -16.35 1.83
CA ARG A 222 -56.87 -16.48 3.23
C ARG A 222 -55.92 -17.66 3.42
N ARG A 223 -56.32 -18.85 2.95
CA ARG A 223 -55.52 -20.08 3.06
C ARG A 223 -54.24 -20.03 2.23
N SER A 224 -54.32 -19.43 1.03
CA SER A 224 -53.15 -19.28 0.17
C SER A 224 -52.13 -18.30 0.75
N LEU A 225 -52.60 -17.22 1.38
CA LEU A 225 -51.74 -16.25 2.05
C LEU A 225 -51.06 -16.86 3.29
N GLU A 226 -51.81 -17.60 4.11
CA GLU A 226 -51.27 -18.34 5.26
C GLU A 226 -50.18 -19.35 4.85
N GLN A 227 -50.42 -20.06 3.74
CA GLN A 227 -49.43 -20.97 3.16
C GLN A 227 -48.20 -20.21 2.65
N GLY A 228 -48.38 -19.07 1.98
CA GLY A 228 -47.29 -18.21 1.53
C GLY A 228 -46.44 -17.69 2.68
N LEU A 229 -47.06 -17.24 3.77
CA LEU A 229 -46.40 -16.83 5.00
C LEU A 229 -45.59 -17.98 5.63
N SER A 230 -46.15 -19.20 5.65
CA SER A 230 -45.48 -20.39 6.19
C SER A 230 -44.26 -20.80 5.36
N ILE A 231 -44.36 -20.74 4.03
CA ILE A 231 -43.25 -21.01 3.11
C ILE A 231 -42.16 -19.94 3.27
N ALA A 232 -42.52 -18.67 3.32
CA ALA A 232 -41.57 -17.56 3.48
C ALA A 232 -40.81 -17.64 4.81
N ARG A 233 -41.45 -18.17 5.87
CA ARG A 233 -40.83 -18.45 7.17
C ARG A 233 -40.08 -19.78 7.24
N GLN A 234 -39.99 -20.52 6.12
CA GLN A 234 -39.37 -21.83 6.05
C GLN A 234 -40.00 -22.88 6.98
N GLN A 235 -41.26 -22.68 7.35
CA GLN A 235 -42.03 -23.62 8.20
C GLN A 235 -42.66 -24.74 7.37
N GLN A 236 -42.71 -24.57 6.05
CA GLN A 236 -43.25 -25.52 5.08
C GLN A 236 -42.34 -25.58 3.85
N THR A 237 -42.26 -26.75 3.22
CA THR A 237 -41.57 -26.92 1.93
C THR A 237 -42.26 -26.10 0.84
N PRO A 238 -41.51 -25.53 -0.13
CA PRO A 238 -42.10 -24.77 -1.22
C PRO A 238 -43.14 -25.58 -2.00
N VAL A 239 -44.33 -25.01 -2.15
CA VAL A 239 -45.40 -25.53 -3.00
C VAL A 239 -45.99 -24.39 -3.83
N MET A 240 -46.76 -24.73 -4.85
CA MET A 240 -47.44 -23.74 -5.67
C MET A 240 -48.56 -23.07 -4.87
N VAL A 241 -48.49 -21.74 -4.75
CA VAL A 241 -49.49 -20.91 -4.07
C VAL A 241 -50.22 -20.05 -5.12
N LYS A 242 -51.54 -19.92 -4.99
CA LYS A 242 -52.36 -19.07 -5.86
C LYS A 242 -52.63 -17.75 -5.13
N LEU A 243 -51.96 -16.68 -5.55
CA LEU A 243 -52.19 -15.32 -5.06
C LEU A 243 -52.64 -14.44 -6.23
N PRO A 244 -53.47 -13.42 -6.00
CA PRO A 244 -53.83 -12.49 -7.05
C PRO A 244 -52.60 -11.66 -7.42
N LEU A 245 -52.41 -11.45 -8.72
CA LEU A 245 -51.36 -10.60 -9.27
C LEU A 245 -52.03 -9.50 -10.09
N PRO A 246 -51.43 -8.30 -10.15
CA PRO A 246 -51.92 -7.24 -11.01
C PRO A 246 -51.91 -7.71 -12.46
N ALA A 247 -52.86 -7.21 -13.26
CA ALA A 247 -52.91 -7.52 -14.68
C ALA A 247 -51.61 -7.02 -15.35
N VAL A 248 -51.02 -7.87 -16.19
CA VAL A 248 -49.86 -7.48 -17.01
C VAL A 248 -50.34 -6.43 -17.99
N THR A 249 -50.03 -5.17 -17.72
CA THR A 249 -50.28 -4.08 -18.66
C THR A 249 -49.02 -3.92 -19.49
N GLU A 250 -49.11 -4.13 -20.81
CA GLU A 250 -48.01 -3.79 -21.72
C GLU A 250 -47.77 -2.27 -21.68
N ARG A 251 -46.87 -1.83 -20.80
CA ARG A 251 -46.30 -0.47 -20.87
C ARG A 251 -45.26 -0.46 -21.99
N GLY A 252 -45.73 -0.42 -23.22
CA GLY A 252 -44.88 -0.53 -24.39
C GLY A 252 -45.54 -0.12 -25.69
N ASP A 253 -46.41 0.90 -25.68
CA ASP A 253 -46.78 1.65 -26.89
C ASP A 253 -47.32 3.03 -26.46
N SER A 254 -46.41 3.95 -26.15
CA SER A 254 -46.70 5.38 -26.26
C SER A 254 -45.45 6.06 -26.81
N GLN A 255 -45.63 6.51 -28.05
CA GLN A 255 -44.83 7.34 -28.96
C GLN A 255 -43.67 8.13 -28.35
#